data_AF-A0AA43FQW7-F1
#
_entry.id   AF-A0AA43FQW7-F1
#
_cell.length_a   1.000
_cell.length_b   1.000
_cell.length_c   1.000
_cell.angle_alpha   90.00
_cell.angle_beta   90.00
_cell.angle_gamma   90.00
#
_symmetry.space_group_name_H-M   'P 1'
#
loop_
_entity.id
_entity.type
_entity.pdbx_description
1 polymer ?
#
loop_
_entity_poly.entity_id
_entity_poly.type
_entity_poly.pdbx_seq_one_letter_code
_entity_poly.pdbx_strand_id
1 'polypeptide(L)'
;METWSFFRPARRSEIQGVLAFLREAERLKDVTRTAFTSQGRPESVAAHSWRLSLMCLLLADHFPGLDFARLVKICIVHDLGEAIGGDVPAIAQDPDDGKAERERRDLDTIARPLSGRLRREILSLWDEYEAAATPEAVVAKALDKLETILQHNQGANPEDFDYRFNLEYGKRYTTGNAVIEIIREILDTETEARARDAES
;
A
#
# COMPACT_ATOMS: atom_id res chain seq x y z
N MET A 1 -14.07 -33.40 25.75
CA MET A 1 -14.14 -32.13 25.01
C MET A 1 -12.87 -31.38 25.33
N GLU A 2 -11.84 -31.58 24.53
CA GLU A 2 -10.55 -30.91 24.71
C GLU A 2 -10.76 -29.42 24.41
N THR A 3 -10.61 -28.62 25.45
CA THR A 3 -10.64 -27.16 25.33
C THR A 3 -9.48 -26.69 24.47
N TRP A 4 -9.80 -25.82 23.51
CA TRP A 4 -8.95 -25.06 22.58
C TRP A 4 -7.73 -24.37 23.23
N SER A 5 -6.77 -25.13 23.77
CA SER A 5 -5.60 -24.66 24.54
C SER A 5 -4.54 -23.92 23.71
N PHE A 6 -4.72 -23.81 22.39
CA PHE A 6 -3.82 -23.10 21.48
C PHE A 6 -4.09 -21.59 21.44
N PHE A 7 -5.25 -21.13 21.94
CA PHE A 7 -5.65 -19.74 21.86
C PHE A 7 -5.46 -19.02 23.19
N ARG A 8 -4.79 -17.86 23.14
CA ARG A 8 -4.73 -16.93 24.26
C ARG A 8 -6.13 -16.38 24.54
N PRO A 9 -6.62 -16.37 25.80
CA PRO A 9 -7.88 -15.73 26.14
C PRO A 9 -7.86 -14.24 25.77
N ALA A 10 -8.85 -13.79 25.01
CA ALA A 10 -9.04 -12.38 24.67
C ALA A 10 -10.03 -11.72 25.62
N ARG A 11 -9.77 -10.47 26.01
CA ARG A 11 -10.75 -9.68 26.78
C ARG A 11 -11.82 -9.14 25.84
N ARG A 12 -13.09 -9.11 26.28
CA ARG A 12 -14.19 -8.52 25.50
C ARG A 12 -13.87 -7.11 25.00
N SER A 13 -13.27 -6.28 25.85
CA SER A 13 -12.88 -4.90 25.50
C SER A 13 -11.80 -4.84 24.41
N GLU A 14 -10.87 -5.79 24.39
CA GLU A 14 -9.84 -5.89 23.36
C GLU A 14 -10.46 -6.21 21.99
N ILE A 15 -11.38 -7.18 21.95
CA ILE A 15 -12.10 -7.53 20.72
C ILE A 15 -13.01 -6.39 20.26
N GLN A 16 -13.69 -5.69 21.18
CA GLN A 16 -14.48 -4.51 20.83
C GLN A 16 -13.63 -3.41 20.19
N GLY A 17 -12.41 -3.19 20.69
CA GLY A 17 -11.44 -2.27 20.11
C GLY A 17 -11.04 -2.68 18.69
N VAL A 18 -10.73 -3.96 18.47
CA VAL A 18 -10.41 -4.48 17.13
C VAL A 18 -11.58 -4.30 16.16
N LEU A 19 -12.80 -4.66 16.57
CA LEU A 19 -13.99 -4.50 15.72
C LEU A 19 -14.29 -3.03 15.43
N ALA A 20 -14.05 -2.12 16.37
CA ALA A 20 -14.20 -0.68 16.15
C ALA A 20 -13.16 -0.16 15.15
N PHE A 21 -11.89 -0.56 15.30
CA PHE A 21 -10.84 -0.23 14.34
C PHE A 21 -11.17 -0.74 12.92
N LEU A 22 -11.64 -1.97 12.78
CA LEU A 22 -12.02 -2.53 11.47
C LEU A 22 -13.19 -1.78 10.83
N ARG A 23 -14.12 -1.22 11.62
CA ARG A 23 -15.19 -0.36 11.10
C ARG A 23 -14.67 0.97 10.56
N GLU A 24 -13.63 1.54 11.18
CA GLU A 24 -12.98 2.75 10.66
C GLU A 24 -12.18 2.46 9.39
N ALA A 25 -11.39 1.37 9.38
CA ALA A 25 -10.59 0.96 8.22
C ALA A 25 -11.42 0.61 6.99
N GLU A 26 -12.69 0.23 7.17
CA GLU A 26 -13.62 -0.11 6.10
C GLU A 26 -13.82 1.01 5.08
N ARG A 27 -13.68 2.27 5.51
CA ARG A 27 -13.76 3.45 4.65
C ARG A 27 -12.81 3.39 3.45
N LEU A 28 -11.66 2.72 3.56
CA LEU A 28 -10.72 2.54 2.46
C LEU A 28 -11.32 1.81 1.25
N LYS A 29 -12.45 1.10 1.41
CA LYS A 29 -13.16 0.51 0.27
C LYS A 29 -13.78 1.55 -0.64
N ASP A 30 -14.12 2.72 -0.09
CA ASP A 30 -14.77 3.82 -0.80
C ASP A 30 -13.80 4.98 -1.11
N VAL A 31 -12.63 5.02 -0.48
CA VAL A 31 -11.56 5.96 -0.88
C VAL A 31 -10.98 5.50 -2.22
N THR A 32 -11.22 6.29 -3.26
CA THR A 32 -10.77 6.01 -4.63
C THR A 32 -9.41 6.62 -4.93
N ARG A 33 -8.60 5.90 -5.71
CA ARG A 33 -7.34 6.35 -6.28
C ARG A 33 -7.55 6.90 -7.69
N THR A 34 -6.51 7.52 -8.28
CA THR A 34 -6.54 7.92 -9.70
C THR A 34 -6.38 6.77 -10.68
N ALA A 35 -6.03 5.58 -10.19
CA ALA A 35 -5.90 4.40 -11.02
C ALA A 35 -7.29 3.78 -11.32
N PHE A 36 -7.43 3.18 -12.49
CA PHE A 36 -8.68 2.54 -12.93
C PHE A 36 -8.46 1.05 -13.17
N THR A 37 -9.46 0.24 -12.82
CA THR A 37 -9.50 -1.19 -13.21
C THR A 37 -9.61 -1.33 -14.73
N SER A 38 -9.31 -2.53 -15.26
CA SER A 38 -9.45 -2.81 -16.70
C SER A 38 -10.88 -2.71 -17.24
N GLN A 39 -11.88 -2.63 -16.35
CA GLN A 39 -13.30 -2.41 -16.70
C GLN A 39 -13.75 -0.96 -16.46
N GLY A 40 -12.82 -0.04 -16.16
CA GLY A 40 -13.10 1.40 -16.02
C GLY A 40 -13.68 1.82 -14.67
N ARG A 41 -13.77 0.93 -13.68
CA ARG A 41 -14.09 1.33 -12.30
C ARG A 41 -12.85 1.97 -11.65
N PRO A 42 -12.97 3.12 -10.96
CA PRO A 42 -11.89 3.63 -10.11
C PRO A 42 -11.44 2.58 -9.09
N GLU A 43 -10.13 2.40 -8.98
CA GLU A 43 -9.53 1.58 -7.93
C GLU A 43 -9.78 2.22 -6.56
N SER A 44 -10.00 1.40 -5.53
CA SER A 44 -10.02 1.89 -4.15
C SER A 44 -8.73 1.55 -3.43
N VAL A 45 -8.38 2.32 -2.40
CA VAL A 45 -7.18 2.11 -1.58
C VAL A 45 -7.16 0.70 -0.96
N ALA A 46 -8.33 0.17 -0.58
CA ALA A 46 -8.44 -1.21 -0.12
C ALA A 46 -8.12 -2.25 -1.22
N ALA A 47 -8.50 -1.99 -2.48
CA ALA A 47 -8.21 -2.88 -3.60
C ALA A 47 -6.72 -2.87 -3.95
N HIS A 48 -6.11 -1.68 -3.96
CA HIS A 48 -4.66 -1.47 -4.07
C HIS A 48 -3.90 -2.26 -3.00
N SER A 49 -4.20 -2.01 -1.73
CA SER A 49 -3.56 -2.66 -0.58
C SER A 49 -3.68 -4.19 -0.61
N TRP A 50 -4.82 -4.71 -1.07
CA TRP A 50 -5.01 -6.15 -1.29
C TRP A 50 -4.08 -6.70 -2.38
N ARG A 51 -4.04 -6.04 -3.55
CA ARG A 51 -3.24 -6.54 -4.69
C ARG A 51 -1.74 -6.38 -4.43
N LEU A 52 -1.32 -5.33 -3.75
CA LEU A 52 0.04 -5.16 -3.22
C LEU A 52 0.41 -6.31 -2.26
N SER A 53 -0.47 -6.66 -1.33
CA SER A 53 -0.23 -7.77 -0.39
C SER A 53 -0.13 -9.12 -1.12
N LEU A 54 -0.93 -9.32 -2.17
CA LEU A 54 -0.85 -10.49 -3.04
C LEU A 54 0.47 -10.52 -3.83
N MET A 55 0.90 -9.38 -4.40
CA MET A 55 2.19 -9.26 -5.08
C MET A 55 3.36 -9.60 -4.15
N CYS A 56 3.33 -9.09 -2.92
CA CYS A 56 4.28 -9.43 -1.87
C CYS A 56 4.30 -10.96 -1.60
N LEU A 57 3.13 -11.59 -1.47
CA LEU A 57 3.01 -13.03 -1.24
C LEU A 57 3.62 -13.86 -2.36
N LEU A 58 3.40 -13.46 -3.62
CA LEU A 58 3.91 -14.19 -4.79
C LEU A 58 5.42 -14.02 -4.98
N LEU A 59 6.00 -12.95 -4.46
CA LEU A 59 7.43 -12.65 -4.57
C LEU A 59 8.24 -13.05 -3.33
N ALA A 60 7.62 -13.69 -2.31
CA ALA A 60 8.23 -13.96 -1.02
C ALA A 60 9.60 -14.69 -1.12
N ASP A 61 9.70 -15.70 -1.99
CA ASP A 61 10.91 -16.51 -2.15
C ASP A 61 12.09 -15.74 -2.76
N HIS A 62 11.83 -14.57 -3.36
CA HIS A 62 12.88 -13.68 -3.88
C HIS A 62 13.52 -12.81 -2.80
N PHE A 63 13.01 -12.85 -1.56
CA PHE A 63 13.51 -12.06 -0.44
C PHE A 63 13.87 -12.93 0.79
N PRO A 64 14.78 -13.91 0.68
CA PRO A 64 15.03 -14.94 1.71
C PRO A 64 15.59 -14.42 3.05
N GLY A 65 15.90 -13.12 3.16
CA GLY A 65 16.38 -12.47 4.39
C GLY A 65 15.36 -11.58 5.10
N LEU A 66 14.15 -11.44 4.55
CA LEU A 66 13.12 -10.56 5.11
C LEU A 66 12.17 -11.32 6.05
N ASP A 67 11.69 -10.64 7.09
CA ASP A 67 10.53 -11.10 7.84
C ASP A 67 9.28 -10.88 6.96
N PHE A 68 8.87 -11.96 6.29
CA PHE A 68 7.72 -11.94 5.39
C PHE A 68 6.42 -11.51 6.09
N ALA A 69 6.22 -11.93 7.35
CA ALA A 69 5.03 -11.54 8.10
C ALA A 69 5.03 -10.04 8.40
N ARG A 70 6.21 -9.46 8.69
CA ARG A 70 6.37 -8.01 8.83
C ARG A 70 6.14 -7.29 7.50
N LEU A 71 6.72 -7.76 6.41
CA LEU A 71 6.56 -7.17 5.08
C LEU A 71 5.08 -7.08 4.67
N VAL A 72 4.32 -8.18 4.80
CA VAL A 72 2.88 -8.19 4.50
C VAL A 72 2.11 -7.25 5.43
N LYS A 73 2.45 -7.21 6.73
CA LYS A 73 1.83 -6.27 7.67
C LYS A 73 2.05 -4.82 7.24
N ILE A 74 3.25 -4.47 6.77
CA ILE A 74 3.54 -3.14 6.24
C ILE A 74 2.62 -2.82 5.05
N CYS A 75 2.53 -3.72 4.06
CA CYS A 75 1.66 -3.53 2.90
C CYS A 75 0.18 -3.36 3.29
N ILE A 76 -0.30 -4.03 4.34
CA ILE A 76 -1.70 -3.90 4.79
C ILE A 76 -1.96 -2.54 5.46
N VAL A 77 -0.96 -1.95 6.15
CA VAL A 77 -1.18 -0.77 6.98
C VAL A 77 -0.79 0.56 6.33
N HIS A 78 -0.01 0.53 5.24
CA HIS A 78 0.66 1.72 4.70
C HIS A 78 -0.29 2.88 4.39
N ASP A 79 -1.47 2.61 3.83
CA ASP A 79 -2.45 3.66 3.47
C ASP A 79 -3.62 3.78 4.45
N LEU A 80 -3.52 3.19 5.65
CA LEU A 80 -4.63 3.26 6.64
C LEU A 80 -5.00 4.70 7.02
N GLY A 81 -4.04 5.63 7.01
CA GLY A 81 -4.31 7.06 7.27
C GLY A 81 -5.27 7.70 6.26
N GLU A 82 -5.32 7.20 5.02
CA GLU A 82 -6.16 7.74 3.95
C GLU A 82 -7.66 7.51 4.20
N ALA A 83 -8.03 6.66 5.18
CA ALA A 83 -9.42 6.46 5.60
C ALA A 83 -10.11 7.73 6.12
N ILE A 84 -9.34 8.77 6.45
CA ILE A 84 -9.85 10.09 6.86
C ILE A 84 -9.49 11.16 5.81
N GLY A 85 -8.21 11.28 5.46
CA GLY A 85 -7.70 12.34 4.57
C GLY A 85 -7.98 12.12 3.08
N GLY A 86 -8.32 10.89 2.67
CA GLY A 86 -8.40 10.47 1.27
C GLY A 86 -7.03 10.20 0.64
N ASP A 87 -7.05 9.59 -0.55
CA ASP A 87 -5.86 9.38 -1.40
C ASP A 87 -5.48 10.70 -2.08
N VAL A 88 -4.21 11.09 -1.96
CA VAL A 88 -3.66 12.25 -2.69
C VAL A 88 -2.85 11.72 -3.87
N PRO A 89 -3.23 12.03 -5.12
CA PRO A 89 -2.59 11.48 -6.31
C PRO A 89 -1.10 11.80 -6.35
N ALA A 90 -0.27 10.85 -6.77
CA ALA A 90 1.18 11.01 -6.81
C ALA A 90 1.67 12.25 -7.59
N ILE A 91 0.96 12.63 -8.66
CA ILE A 91 1.27 13.83 -9.46
C ILE A 91 0.99 15.15 -8.73
N ALA A 92 0.12 15.12 -7.72
CA ALA A 92 -0.29 16.28 -6.93
C ALA A 92 0.42 16.35 -5.56
N GLN A 93 1.29 15.38 -5.25
CA GLN A 93 2.02 15.35 -3.99
C GLN A 93 3.18 16.36 -4.02
N ASP A 94 3.20 17.25 -3.03
CA ASP A 94 4.32 18.11 -2.72
C ASP A 94 4.99 17.60 -1.43
N PRO A 95 6.30 17.26 -1.45
CA PRO A 95 7.00 16.74 -0.27
C PRO A 95 6.91 17.64 0.97
N ASP A 96 6.70 18.94 0.79
CA ASP A 96 6.69 19.93 1.87
C ASP A 96 5.26 20.32 2.30
N ASP A 97 4.22 19.69 1.73
CA ASP A 97 2.84 20.03 2.03
C ASP A 97 2.36 19.50 3.40
N GLY A 98 3.13 18.64 4.04
CA GLY A 98 2.81 17.99 5.32
C GLY A 98 1.82 16.82 5.22
N LYS A 99 1.75 16.14 4.06
CA LYS A 99 0.92 14.93 3.83
C LYS A 99 1.24 13.84 4.82
N ALA A 100 2.52 13.51 5.00
CA ALA A 100 2.95 12.47 5.92
C ALA A 100 2.47 12.75 7.36
N GLU A 101 2.56 14.00 7.83
CA GLU A 101 2.07 14.37 9.16
C GLU A 101 0.56 14.32 9.26
N ARG A 102 -0.19 14.63 8.19
CA ARG A 102 -1.66 14.47 8.15
C ARG A 102 -2.04 13.00 8.24
N GLU A 103 -1.50 12.16 7.36
CA GLU A 103 -1.78 10.72 7.33
C GLU A 103 -1.38 10.04 8.64
N ARG A 104 -0.28 10.46 9.26
CA ARG A 104 0.12 9.94 10.56
C ARG A 104 -0.86 10.29 11.68
N ARG A 105 -1.43 11.50 11.67
CA ARG A 105 -2.46 11.93 12.63
C ARG A 105 -3.78 11.21 12.39
N ASP A 106 -4.11 10.98 11.13
CA ASP A 106 -5.32 10.26 10.74
C ASP A 106 -5.23 8.79 11.14
N LEU A 107 -4.08 8.15 10.89
CA LEU A 107 -3.78 6.81 11.37
C LEU A 107 -3.87 6.72 12.89
N ASP A 108 -3.29 7.69 13.61
CA ASP A 108 -3.38 7.73 15.08
C ASP A 108 -4.84 7.80 15.55
N THR A 109 -5.69 8.51 14.81
CA THR A 109 -7.13 8.67 15.06
C THR A 109 -7.90 7.38 14.83
N ILE A 110 -7.74 6.72 13.68
CA ILE A 110 -8.43 5.44 13.40
C ILE A 110 -7.95 4.34 14.34
N ALA A 111 -6.69 4.38 14.80
CA ALA A 111 -6.11 3.39 15.69
C ALA A 111 -6.46 3.61 17.18
N ARG A 112 -7.16 4.69 17.56
CA ARG A 112 -7.59 4.96 18.96
C ARG A 112 -8.35 3.81 19.64
N PRO A 113 -9.23 3.05 18.95
CA PRO A 113 -9.92 1.93 19.57
C PRO A 113 -9.00 0.76 19.94
N LEU A 114 -7.82 0.65 19.31
CA LEU A 114 -6.84 -0.36 19.63
C LEU A 114 -6.12 -0.02 20.95
N SER A 115 -5.72 -1.04 21.72
CA SER A 115 -5.07 -0.85 23.02
C SER A 115 -3.66 -1.45 23.08
N GLY A 116 -2.83 -0.84 23.92
CA GLY A 116 -1.53 -1.38 24.33
C GLY A 116 -0.59 -1.69 23.16
N ARG A 117 -0.17 -2.95 23.04
CA ARG A 117 0.83 -3.40 22.07
C ARG A 117 0.32 -3.27 20.63
N LEU A 118 -0.93 -3.63 20.35
CA LEU A 118 -1.45 -3.69 18.99
C LEU A 118 -1.49 -2.30 18.33
N ARG A 119 -1.93 -1.27 19.07
CA ARG A 119 -1.89 0.12 18.58
C ARG A 119 -0.47 0.54 18.23
N ARG A 120 0.50 0.27 19.10
CA ARG A 120 1.91 0.62 18.86
C ARG A 120 2.49 -0.11 17.65
N GLU A 121 2.12 -1.37 17.45
CA GLU A 121 2.58 -2.16 16.30
C GLU A 121 2.07 -1.56 14.98
N ILE A 122 0.77 -1.22 14.89
CA ILE A 122 0.20 -0.57 13.69
C ILE A 122 0.92 0.76 13.38
N LEU A 123 1.09 1.61 14.40
CA LEU A 123 1.75 2.90 14.21
C LEU A 123 3.22 2.74 13.80
N SER A 124 3.96 1.81 14.42
CA SER A 124 5.37 1.55 14.09
C SER A 124 5.55 1.04 12.66
N LEU A 125 4.67 0.14 12.21
CA LEU A 125 4.73 -0.39 10.84
C LEU A 125 4.54 0.71 9.80
N TRP A 126 3.63 1.65 10.07
CA TRP A 126 3.44 2.82 9.21
C TRP A 126 4.66 3.76 9.27
N ASP A 127 5.18 4.04 10.47
CA ASP A 127 6.36 4.90 10.65
C ASP A 127 7.59 4.32 9.90
N GLU A 128 7.74 3.00 9.91
CA GLU A 128 8.78 2.29 9.16
C GLU A 128 8.61 2.39 7.65
N TYR A 129 7.38 2.17 7.14
CA TYR A 129 7.05 2.35 5.73
C TYR A 129 7.35 3.77 5.28
N GLU A 130 6.91 4.75 6.07
CA GLU A 130 7.00 6.14 5.64
C GLU A 130 8.46 6.58 5.53
N ALA A 131 9.27 6.25 6.54
CA ALA A 131 10.70 6.53 6.57
C ALA A 131 11.55 5.58 5.69
N ALA A 132 10.97 4.52 5.11
CA ALA A 132 11.71 3.43 4.46
C ALA A 132 12.87 2.89 5.33
N ALA A 133 12.61 2.73 6.64
CA ALA A 133 13.67 2.57 7.65
C ALA A 133 14.20 1.13 7.81
N THR A 134 13.46 0.13 7.31
CA THR A 134 13.80 -1.29 7.41
C THR A 134 13.88 -1.94 6.02
N PRO A 135 14.62 -3.05 5.85
CA PRO A 135 14.63 -3.78 4.59
C PRO A 135 13.22 -4.16 4.09
N GLU A 136 12.33 -4.55 5.00
CA GLU A 136 10.92 -4.82 4.69
C GLU A 136 10.20 -3.56 4.21
N ALA A 137 10.40 -2.42 4.88
CA ALA A 137 9.79 -1.16 4.45
C ALA A 137 10.29 -0.69 3.08
N VAL A 138 11.58 -0.84 2.79
CA VAL A 138 12.17 -0.52 1.48
C VAL A 138 11.53 -1.38 0.39
N VAL A 139 11.41 -2.69 0.61
CA VAL A 139 10.76 -3.59 -0.36
C VAL A 139 9.27 -3.27 -0.49
N ALA A 140 8.55 -3.03 0.61
CA ALA A 140 7.14 -2.64 0.56
C ALA A 140 6.95 -1.35 -0.26
N LYS A 141 7.79 -0.35 -0.05
CA LYS A 141 7.72 0.92 -0.79
C LYS A 141 8.02 0.72 -2.27
N ALA A 142 9.00 -0.12 -2.63
CA ALA A 142 9.26 -0.47 -4.02
C ALA A 142 8.07 -1.19 -4.67
N LEU A 143 7.51 -2.20 -4.01
CA LEU A 143 6.38 -2.96 -4.52
C LEU A 143 5.13 -2.09 -4.65
N ASP A 144 4.88 -1.16 -3.73
CA ASP A 144 3.78 -0.18 -3.83
C ASP A 144 3.86 0.66 -5.12
N LYS A 145 5.07 1.14 -5.47
CA LYS A 145 5.26 1.89 -6.73
C LYS A 145 5.07 1.01 -7.96
N LEU A 146 5.60 -0.22 -7.94
CA LEU A 146 5.46 -1.15 -9.05
C LEU A 146 4.01 -1.60 -9.25
N GLU A 147 3.28 -1.85 -8.16
CA GLU A 147 1.86 -2.20 -8.19
C GLU A 147 1.07 -1.06 -8.86
N THR A 148 1.33 0.19 -8.45
CA THR A 148 0.66 1.36 -9.02
C THR A 148 0.88 1.44 -10.54
N ILE A 149 2.13 1.26 -10.99
CA ILE A 149 2.47 1.28 -12.42
C ILE A 149 1.78 0.12 -13.16
N LEU A 150 1.76 -1.07 -12.56
CA LEU A 150 1.04 -2.22 -13.11
C LEU A 150 -0.46 -1.93 -13.25
N GLN A 151 -1.10 -1.29 -12.27
CA GLN A 151 -2.50 -0.89 -12.37
C GLN A 151 -2.71 0.12 -13.49
N HIS A 152 -1.84 1.12 -13.62
CA HIS A 152 -1.89 2.09 -14.72
C HIS A 152 -1.76 1.40 -16.08
N ASN A 153 -0.82 0.47 -16.27
CA ASN A 153 -0.65 -0.23 -17.56
C ASN A 153 -1.84 -1.14 -17.92
N GLN A 154 -2.54 -1.67 -16.92
CA GLN A 154 -3.68 -2.57 -17.09
C GLN A 154 -5.04 -1.85 -17.18
N GLY A 155 -5.13 -0.66 -16.59
CA GLY A 155 -6.37 0.08 -16.40
C GLY A 155 -7.00 0.61 -17.68
N ALA A 156 -8.32 0.73 -17.68
CA ALA A 156 -9.03 1.55 -18.66
C ALA A 156 -8.98 3.01 -18.19
N ASN A 157 -7.81 3.64 -18.34
CA ASN A 157 -7.58 5.01 -17.89
C ASN A 157 -8.28 6.02 -18.80
N PRO A 158 -8.56 7.24 -18.30
CA PRO A 158 -9.06 8.36 -19.11
C PRO A 158 -8.16 8.70 -20.30
N GLU A 159 -8.73 9.36 -21.31
CA GLU A 159 -8.00 9.76 -22.53
C GLU A 159 -6.81 10.69 -22.24
N ASP A 160 -6.89 11.51 -21.19
CA ASP A 160 -5.85 12.46 -20.77
C ASP A 160 -4.85 11.88 -19.75
N PHE A 161 -4.83 10.56 -19.56
CA PHE A 161 -3.91 9.92 -18.62
C PHE A 161 -2.45 9.98 -19.10
N ASP A 162 -1.57 10.58 -18.29
CA ASP A 162 -0.14 10.66 -18.58
C ASP A 162 0.60 9.37 -18.18
N TYR A 163 0.76 8.44 -19.12
CA TYR A 163 1.57 7.24 -18.91
C TYR A 163 3.05 7.54 -18.67
N ARG A 164 3.61 8.62 -19.23
CA ARG A 164 5.05 8.90 -19.12
C ARG A 164 5.46 9.26 -17.70
N PHE A 165 4.55 9.79 -16.89
CA PHE A 165 4.75 9.97 -15.45
C PHE A 165 5.31 8.71 -14.77
N ASN A 166 4.80 7.53 -15.13
CA ASN A 166 5.22 6.25 -14.53
C ASN A 166 6.71 5.97 -14.73
N LEU A 167 7.30 6.44 -15.83
CA LEU A 167 8.72 6.20 -16.16
C LEU A 167 9.68 6.89 -15.18
N GLU A 168 9.25 7.94 -14.47
CA GLU A 168 10.05 8.56 -13.41
C GLU A 168 9.54 8.22 -12.01
N TYR A 169 8.24 7.97 -11.88
CA TYR A 169 7.60 7.65 -10.62
C TYR A 169 8.26 6.43 -9.95
N GLY A 170 8.61 6.58 -8.68
CA GLY A 170 9.14 5.49 -7.86
C GLY A 170 10.56 5.02 -8.19
N LYS A 171 11.25 5.58 -9.20
CA LYS A 171 12.60 5.12 -9.60
C LYS A 171 13.58 4.96 -8.45
N ARG A 172 13.63 5.93 -7.54
CA ARG A 172 14.53 5.89 -6.37
C ARG A 172 14.33 4.69 -5.45
N TYR A 173 13.15 4.07 -5.48
CA TYR A 173 12.79 2.91 -4.68
C TYR A 173 12.95 1.60 -5.46
N THR A 174 13.02 1.65 -6.78
CA THR A 174 13.02 0.47 -7.65
C THR A 174 14.41 0.12 -8.21
N THR A 175 15.47 0.55 -7.54
CA THR A 175 16.88 0.30 -7.91
C THR A 175 17.62 -0.41 -6.78
N GLY A 176 18.62 -1.24 -7.10
CA GLY A 176 19.50 -1.90 -6.14
C GLY A 176 19.04 -3.29 -5.69
N ASN A 177 17.95 -3.82 -6.26
CA ASN A 177 17.50 -5.19 -6.05
C ASN A 177 17.10 -5.81 -7.40
N ALA A 178 17.75 -6.91 -7.77
CA ALA A 178 17.62 -7.49 -9.11
C ALA A 178 16.17 -7.88 -9.49
N VAL A 179 15.38 -8.41 -8.55
CA VAL A 179 14.00 -8.82 -8.85
C VAL A 179 13.10 -7.59 -9.02
N ILE A 180 13.27 -6.59 -8.18
CA ILE A 180 12.57 -5.30 -8.29
C ILE A 180 12.93 -4.60 -9.61
N GLU A 181 14.20 -4.60 -10.00
CA GLU A 181 14.68 -4.03 -11.27
C GLU A 181 14.09 -4.77 -12.47
N ILE A 182 14.04 -6.11 -12.47
CA ILE A 182 13.41 -6.88 -13.54
C ILE A 182 11.93 -6.52 -13.68
N ILE A 183 11.18 -6.45 -12.57
CA ILE A 183 9.77 -6.06 -12.61
C ILE A 183 9.64 -4.64 -13.16
N ARG A 184 10.50 -3.72 -12.71
CA ARG A 184 10.53 -2.34 -13.17
C ARG A 184 10.75 -2.24 -14.69
N GLU A 185 11.73 -2.96 -15.23
CA GLU A 185 12.04 -2.96 -16.67
C GLU A 185 10.87 -3.47 -17.52
N ILE A 186 10.19 -4.53 -17.07
CA ILE A 186 8.99 -5.06 -17.72
C ILE A 186 7.88 -4.00 -17.74
N LEU A 187 7.60 -3.40 -16.58
CA LEU A 187 6.54 -2.39 -16.45
C LEU A 187 6.86 -1.09 -17.21
N ASP A 188 8.13 -0.68 -17.29
CA ASP A 188 8.54 0.48 -18.09
C ASP A 188 8.35 0.20 -19.59
N THR A 189 8.68 -1.02 -20.05
CA THR A 189 8.45 -1.43 -21.45
C THR A 189 6.96 -1.39 -21.81
N GLU A 190 6.10 -1.90 -20.93
CA GLU A 190 4.65 -1.83 -21.08
C GLU A 190 4.14 -0.37 -21.05
N THR A 191 4.65 0.44 -20.12
CA THR A 191 4.32 1.86 -20.00
C THR A 191 4.65 2.61 -21.30
N GLU A 192 5.82 2.36 -21.88
CA GLU A 192 6.21 2.98 -23.15
C GLU A 192 5.27 2.60 -24.30
N ALA A 193 4.82 1.36 -24.35
CA ALA A 193 3.84 0.93 -25.36
C ALA A 193 2.51 1.67 -25.17
N ARG A 194 2.00 1.74 -23.95
CA ARG A 194 0.77 2.49 -23.63
C ARG A 194 0.86 3.98 -23.94
N ALA A 195 2.00 4.60 -23.63
CA ALA A 195 2.23 6.02 -23.94
C ALA A 195 2.18 6.26 -25.46
N ARG A 196 2.82 5.41 -26.27
CA ARG A 196 2.78 5.52 -27.73
C ARG A 196 1.35 5.36 -28.29
N ASP A 197 0.59 4.40 -27.77
CA ASP A 197 -0.80 4.16 -28.20
C ASP A 197 -1.74 5.31 -27.82
N ALA A 198 -1.51 5.98 -26.68
CA ALA A 198 -2.30 7.14 -26.25
C ALA A 198 -1.95 8.44 -27.02
N GLU A 199 -0.74 8.51 -27.58
CA GLU A 199 -0.23 9.65 -28.36
C GLU A 199 -0.59 9.57 -29.87
N SER A 200 -1.11 8.44 -30.34
CA SER A 200 -1.43 8.18 -31.77
C SER A 200 -2.86 8.50 -32.15
#